data_AF-A0A378FNV3-F1
#
_entry.id   AF-A0A378FNV3-F1
#
_cell.length_a   1.000
_cell.length_b   1.000
_cell.length_c   1.000
_cell.angle_alpha   90.00
_cell.angle_beta   90.00
_cell.angle_gamma   90.00
#
_symmetry.space_group_name_H-M   'P 1'
#
loop_
_entity.id
_entity.type
_entity.pdbx_description
1 polymer ?
#
loop_
_entity_poly.entity_id
_entity_poly.type
_entity_poly.pdbx_seq_one_letter_code
_entity_poly.pdbx_strand_id
1 'polypeptide(L)'
;MTTFIQLHLLTAYAPANLNRDDSGRPKTAFMGGVERLRVSSQSLKRAWRVSETFEEAMDGFIGKRTRRIGVDYVYRPMIAADTAAKVAKSAAEKIAEQFGKLKNDKNANDEKNLEIEQIVHVSSHEIHLIEQLV
;
A
#
# COMPACT_ATOMS: atom_id res chain seq x y z
N MET A 1 -26.32 25.17 3.31
CA MET A 1 -25.05 24.54 3.75
C MET A 1 -24.25 24.15 2.51
N THR A 2 -22.94 24.40 2.49
CA THR A 2 -22.05 23.97 1.41
C THR A 2 -21.52 22.55 1.71
N THR A 3 -21.29 21.75 0.67
CA THR A 3 -20.84 20.35 0.77
C THR A 3 -19.35 20.16 0.47
N PHE A 4 -18.65 21.22 0.10
CA PHE A 4 -17.26 21.17 -0.35
C PHE A 4 -16.36 22.00 0.57
N ILE A 5 -15.23 21.41 0.96
CA ILE A 5 -14.15 22.07 1.67
C ILE A 5 -12.98 22.20 0.69
N GLN A 6 -12.49 23.42 0.47
CA GLN A 6 -11.34 23.70 -0.39
C GLN A 6 -10.18 24.21 0.46
N LEU A 7 -9.01 23.61 0.28
CA LEU A 7 -7.78 23.97 0.99
C LEU A 7 -6.76 24.48 -0.02
N HIS A 8 -6.29 25.72 0.17
CA HIS A 8 -5.29 26.36 -0.66
C HIS A 8 -4.07 26.69 0.20
N LEU A 9 -2.89 26.22 -0.20
CA LEU A 9 -1.66 26.40 0.57
C LEU A 9 -0.57 26.98 -0.32
N LEU A 10 0.16 27.96 0.21
CA LEU A 10 1.42 28.44 -0.34
C LEU A 10 2.53 28.03 0.63
N THR A 11 3.45 27.20 0.16
CA THR A 11 4.54 26.64 0.98
C THR A 11 5.87 26.90 0.29
N ALA A 12 6.74 27.62 0.98
CA ALA A 12 8.12 27.78 0.56
C ALA A 12 8.96 26.59 1.06
N TYR A 13 9.87 26.12 0.23
CA TYR A 13 10.82 25.08 0.60
C TYR A 13 12.24 25.64 0.48
N ALA A 14 13.10 25.28 1.43
CA ALA A 14 14.54 25.48 1.30
C ALA A 14 15.07 24.68 0.07
N PRO A 15 16.29 24.97 -0.43
CA PRO A 15 16.88 24.23 -1.53
C PRO A 15 16.88 22.71 -1.28
N ALA A 16 16.03 21.97 -2.00
CA ALA A 16 15.83 20.54 -1.80
C ALA A 16 15.26 19.86 -3.06
N ASN A 17 15.62 18.61 -3.30
CA ASN A 17 15.03 17.76 -4.32
C ASN A 17 13.88 16.90 -3.73
N LEU A 18 12.74 17.54 -3.47
CA LEU A 18 11.59 16.92 -2.76
C LEU A 18 10.96 15.75 -3.52
N ASN A 19 10.96 15.81 -4.85
CA ASN A 19 10.40 14.76 -5.69
C ASN A 19 11.20 14.68 -6.99
N ARG A 20 11.82 13.52 -7.22
CA ARG A 20 12.58 13.23 -8.43
C ARG A 20 11.85 12.33 -9.43
N ASP A 21 12.29 12.39 -10.69
CA ASP A 21 11.95 11.44 -11.75
C ASP A 21 12.86 10.21 -11.73
N ASP A 22 12.70 9.34 -12.72
CA ASP A 22 13.45 8.07 -12.82
C ASP A 22 14.94 8.30 -13.13
N SER A 23 15.32 9.48 -13.63
CA SER A 23 16.71 9.90 -13.86
C SER A 23 17.32 10.64 -12.67
N GLY A 24 16.57 10.79 -11.57
CA GLY A 24 17.00 11.49 -10.36
C GLY A 24 16.83 13.02 -10.39
N ARG A 25 16.32 13.59 -11.49
CA ARG A 25 16.11 15.04 -11.63
C ARG A 25 14.83 15.47 -10.91
N PRO A 26 14.76 16.69 -10.36
CA PRO A 26 13.52 17.21 -9.81
C PRO A 26 12.39 17.15 -10.84
N LYS A 27 11.20 16.70 -10.42
CA LYS A 27 10.03 16.74 -11.31
C LYS A 27 9.66 18.19 -11.62
N THR A 28 9.39 18.45 -12.90
CA THR A 28 8.96 19.77 -13.37
C THR A 28 7.60 19.72 -14.07
N ALA A 29 7.06 20.89 -14.37
CA ALA A 29 5.92 21.10 -15.25
C ALA A 29 6.00 22.49 -15.89
N PHE A 30 5.50 22.63 -17.12
CA PHE A 30 5.35 23.94 -17.76
C PHE A 30 4.04 24.60 -17.31
N MET A 31 4.12 25.82 -16.79
CA MET A 31 2.97 26.59 -16.36
C MET A 31 3.22 28.09 -16.54
N GLY A 32 2.34 28.76 -17.30
CA GLY A 32 2.47 30.18 -17.59
C GLY A 32 3.70 30.53 -18.43
N GLY A 33 4.05 29.68 -19.40
CA GLY A 33 5.17 29.89 -20.33
C GLY A 33 6.56 29.59 -19.78
N VAL A 34 6.68 29.16 -18.52
CA VAL A 34 7.96 28.82 -17.88
C VAL A 34 7.90 27.46 -17.21
N GLU A 35 9.06 26.82 -17.07
CA GLU A 35 9.22 25.59 -16.31
C GLU A 35 9.20 25.88 -14.80
N ARG A 36 8.49 25.03 -14.04
CA ARG A 36 8.41 25.11 -12.58
C ARG A 36 8.68 23.76 -11.95
N LEU A 37 9.29 23.76 -10.76
CA LEU A 37 9.36 22.57 -9.92
C LEU A 37 7.95 22.11 -9.52
N ARG A 38 7.74 20.80 -9.48
CA ARG A 38 6.47 20.19 -9.11
C ARG A 38 6.69 19.04 -8.15
N VAL A 39 5.95 19.05 -7.05
CA VAL A 39 5.78 17.87 -6.20
C VAL A 39 4.55 17.11 -6.69
N SER A 40 4.71 15.84 -7.01
CA SER A 40 3.60 15.03 -7.52
C SER A 40 2.54 14.78 -6.44
N SER A 41 1.27 14.76 -6.82
CA SER A 41 0.16 14.60 -5.86
C SER A 41 0.24 13.28 -5.09
N GLN A 42 0.76 12.21 -5.70
CA GLN A 42 1.00 10.95 -5.02
C GLN A 42 2.10 11.03 -3.96
N SER A 43 3.11 11.89 -4.14
CA SER A 43 4.17 12.12 -3.15
C SER A 43 3.57 12.78 -1.90
N LEU A 44 2.82 13.87 -2.11
CA LEU A 44 2.13 14.60 -1.03
C LEU A 44 1.11 13.70 -0.31
N LYS A 45 0.24 13.01 -1.04
CA LYS A 45 -0.74 12.08 -0.45
C LYS A 45 -0.10 10.93 0.30
N ARG A 46 1.09 10.47 -0.11
CA ARG A 46 1.82 9.47 0.67
C ARG A 46 2.38 10.09 1.95
N ALA A 47 3.04 11.25 1.84
CA ALA A 47 3.59 11.95 2.99
C ALA A 47 2.54 12.22 4.07
N TRP A 48 1.34 12.64 3.69
CA TRP A 48 0.23 12.83 4.63
C TRP A 48 -0.25 11.51 5.23
N ARG A 49 -0.45 10.46 4.42
CA ARG A 49 -0.95 9.17 4.93
C ARG A 49 -0.04 8.46 5.92
N VAL A 50 1.27 8.75 5.89
CA VAL A 50 2.28 8.14 6.77
C VAL A 50 2.84 9.13 7.79
N SER A 51 2.23 10.31 7.91
CA SER A 51 2.57 11.26 8.96
C SER A 51 1.90 10.85 10.26
N GLU A 52 2.59 11.00 11.39
CA GLU A 52 2.08 10.72 12.74
C GLU A 52 0.70 11.35 12.97
N THR A 53 0.52 12.64 12.62
CA THR A 53 -0.76 13.34 12.78
C THR A 53 -1.93 12.66 12.05
N PHE A 54 -1.70 12.12 10.86
CA PHE A 54 -2.75 11.42 10.12
C PHE A 54 -2.96 10.01 10.67
N GLU A 55 -1.88 9.32 11.04
CA GLU A 55 -1.94 7.98 11.62
C GLU A 55 -2.71 7.98 12.93
N GLU A 56 -2.44 8.94 13.82
CA GLU A 56 -3.18 9.13 15.08
C GLU A 56 -4.64 9.50 14.84
N ALA A 57 -4.92 10.44 13.92
CA ALA A 57 -6.28 10.89 13.65
C ALA A 57 -7.17 9.82 12.99
N MET A 58 -6.55 8.87 12.28
CA MET A 58 -7.24 7.82 11.52
C MET A 58 -7.01 6.43 12.11
N ASP A 59 -6.56 6.32 13.36
CA ASP A 59 -6.27 5.04 14.00
C ASP A 59 -7.47 4.08 13.90
N GLY A 60 -7.19 2.81 13.63
CA GLY A 60 -8.19 1.79 13.31
C GLY A 60 -8.83 1.88 11.92
N PHE A 61 -8.76 3.01 11.22
CA PHE A 61 -9.38 3.23 9.91
C PHE A 61 -8.39 3.22 8.73
N ILE A 62 -7.10 3.00 8.98
CA ILE A 62 -6.07 2.94 7.93
C ILE A 62 -6.01 1.55 7.30
N GLY A 63 -6.43 1.45 6.03
CA GLY A 63 -6.23 0.24 5.25
C GLY A 63 -4.79 0.07 4.76
N LYS A 64 -4.37 -1.18 4.56
CA LYS A 64 -3.03 -1.55 4.08
C LYS A 64 -3.05 -1.83 2.58
N ARG A 65 -2.07 -1.27 1.86
CA ARG A 65 -1.85 -1.58 0.44
C ARG A 65 -0.80 -2.67 0.31
N THR A 66 -1.19 -3.85 -0.16
CA THR A 66 -0.28 -5.00 -0.22
C THR A 66 -0.58 -5.93 -1.39
N ARG A 67 0.41 -6.76 -1.76
CA ARG A 67 0.25 -7.94 -2.61
C ARG A 67 0.43 -9.24 -1.84
N ARG A 68 0.83 -9.14 -0.57
CA ARG A 68 1.33 -10.22 0.26
C ARG A 68 0.26 -10.70 1.24
N ILE A 69 -1.03 -10.59 0.88
CA ILE A 69 -2.10 -10.89 1.81
C ILE A 69 -2.07 -12.35 2.26
N GLY A 70 -1.89 -13.29 1.32
CA GLY A 70 -1.76 -14.72 1.62
C GLY A 70 -0.49 -15.06 2.40
N VAL A 71 0.60 -14.29 2.23
CA VAL A 71 1.85 -14.54 2.95
C VAL A 71 1.80 -13.98 4.37
N ASP A 72 1.55 -12.68 4.50
CA ASP A 72 1.76 -11.95 5.74
C ASP A 72 0.60 -12.14 6.74
N TYR A 73 -0.62 -12.40 6.27
CA TYR A 73 -1.82 -12.51 7.12
C TYR A 73 -2.39 -13.93 7.21
N VAL A 74 -1.89 -14.90 6.44
CA VAL A 74 -2.40 -16.28 6.45
C VAL A 74 -1.27 -17.29 6.64
N TYR A 75 -0.38 -17.43 5.66
CA TYR A 75 0.63 -18.48 5.68
C TYR A 75 1.58 -18.36 6.88
N ARG A 76 2.19 -17.19 7.08
CA ARG A 76 3.15 -16.99 8.18
C ARG A 76 2.51 -17.14 9.57
N PRO A 77 1.33 -16.53 9.84
CA PRO A 77 0.63 -16.77 11.10
C PRO A 77 0.26 -18.24 11.34
N MET A 78 -0.26 -18.96 10.34
CA MET A 78 -0.60 -20.39 10.49
C MET A 78 0.62 -21.26 10.78
N ILE A 79 1.75 -20.99 10.11
CA ILE A 79 3.02 -21.67 10.39
C ILE A 79 3.51 -21.36 11.81
N ALA A 80 3.39 -20.11 12.26
CA ALA A 80 3.73 -19.73 13.63
C ALA A 80 2.81 -20.40 14.68
N ALA A 81 1.58 -20.72 14.29
CA ALA A 81 0.64 -21.52 15.08
C ALA A 81 0.83 -23.05 14.93
N ASP A 82 1.97 -23.49 14.38
CA ASP A 82 2.34 -24.91 14.18
C ASP A 82 1.38 -25.70 13.26
N THR A 83 0.66 -25.01 12.38
CA THR A 83 -0.19 -25.65 11.38
C THR A 83 0.67 -26.28 10.27
N ALA A 84 0.30 -27.48 9.82
CA ALA A 84 0.99 -28.17 8.74
C ALA A 84 1.11 -27.30 7.47
N ALA A 85 2.31 -27.19 6.93
CA ALA A 85 2.62 -26.26 5.82
C ALA A 85 1.73 -26.45 4.58
N LYS A 86 1.32 -27.68 4.28
CA LYS A 86 0.39 -27.97 3.18
C LYS A 86 -1.00 -27.34 3.40
N VAL A 87 -1.49 -27.34 4.63
CA VAL A 87 -2.78 -26.75 5.00
C VAL A 87 -2.67 -25.22 4.98
N ALA A 88 -1.60 -24.68 5.58
CA ALA A 88 -1.33 -23.24 5.58
C ALA A 88 -1.21 -22.68 4.16
N LYS A 89 -0.51 -23.39 3.26
CA LYS A 89 -0.39 -23.01 1.85
C LYS A 89 -1.75 -22.99 1.14
N SER A 90 -2.54 -24.05 1.29
CA SER A 90 -3.86 -24.12 0.66
C SER A 90 -4.83 -23.05 1.17
N ALA A 91 -4.79 -22.74 2.47
CA ALA A 91 -5.59 -21.66 3.05
C ALA A 91 -5.14 -20.29 2.52
N ALA A 92 -3.83 -20.04 2.47
CA ALA A 92 -3.26 -18.81 1.93
C ALA A 92 -3.63 -18.57 0.47
N GLU A 93 -3.59 -19.62 -0.37
CA GLU A 93 -4.02 -19.57 -1.77
C GLU A 93 -5.50 -19.18 -1.86
N LYS A 94 -6.39 -19.91 -1.17
CA LYS A 94 -7.83 -19.67 -1.21
C LYS A 94 -8.24 -18.28 -0.75
N ILE A 95 -7.61 -17.78 0.32
CA ILE A 95 -7.89 -16.44 0.85
C ILE A 95 -7.34 -15.38 -0.11
N ALA A 96 -6.09 -15.52 -0.57
CA ALA A 96 -5.49 -14.55 -1.48
C ALA A 96 -6.24 -14.43 -2.82
N GLU A 97 -6.78 -15.55 -3.34
CA GLU A 97 -7.62 -15.57 -4.55
C GLU A 97 -8.89 -14.71 -4.44
N GLN A 98 -9.40 -14.46 -3.23
CA GLN A 98 -10.54 -13.54 -3.04
C GLN A 98 -10.17 -12.07 -3.30
N PHE A 99 -8.89 -11.72 -3.17
CA PHE A 99 -8.41 -10.35 -3.32
C PHE A 99 -7.74 -10.11 -4.68
N GLY A 100 -7.26 -11.15 -5.35
CA GLY A 100 -6.66 -11.01 -6.67
C GLY A 100 -6.11 -12.31 -7.22
N LYS A 101 -5.61 -12.25 -8.46
CA LYS A 101 -5.02 -13.41 -9.11
C LYS A 101 -3.67 -13.72 -8.48
N LEU A 102 -3.46 -14.97 -8.07
CA LEU A 102 -2.16 -15.44 -7.57
C LEU A 102 -1.07 -15.32 -8.64
N LYS A 103 0.15 -15.02 -8.20
CA LYS A 103 1.32 -15.10 -9.06
C LYS A 103 1.59 -16.56 -9.43
N ASN A 104 2.05 -16.74 -10.66
CA ASN A 104 2.46 -18.03 -11.18
C ASN A 104 3.87 -17.92 -11.78
N ASP A 105 4.87 -17.89 -10.91
CA ASP A 105 6.29 -17.87 -11.27
C ASP A 105 6.90 -19.22 -10.92
N LYS A 106 7.18 -20.03 -11.96
CA LYS A 106 7.74 -21.39 -11.82
C LYS A 106 9.15 -21.40 -11.20
N ASN A 107 9.84 -20.26 -11.20
CA ASN A 107 11.21 -20.14 -10.68
C ASN A 107 11.24 -19.43 -9.31
N ALA A 108 10.08 -19.06 -8.76
CA ALA A 108 9.98 -18.39 -7.48
C ALA A 108 9.88 -19.37 -6.29
N ASN A 109 10.19 -18.87 -5.09
CA ASN A 109 9.88 -19.59 -3.87
C ASN A 109 8.36 -19.70 -3.65
N ASP A 110 7.95 -20.69 -2.86
CA ASP A 110 6.55 -20.97 -2.58
C ASP A 110 5.81 -19.74 -2.02
N GLU A 111 6.44 -18.95 -1.15
CA GLU A 111 5.84 -17.72 -0.60
C GLU A 111 5.53 -16.67 -1.68
N LYS A 112 6.37 -16.50 -2.69
CA LYS A 112 6.13 -15.48 -3.73
C LYS A 112 4.97 -15.84 -4.65
N ASN A 113 4.63 -17.13 -4.77
CA ASN A 113 3.42 -17.58 -5.47
C ASN A 113 2.15 -17.45 -4.61
N LEU A 114 2.27 -17.17 -3.31
CA LEU A 114 1.14 -16.77 -2.44
C LEU A 114 0.85 -15.26 -2.51
N GLU A 115 1.67 -14.49 -3.21
CA GLU A 115 1.36 -13.10 -3.51
C GLU A 115 0.38 -12.99 -4.69
N ILE A 116 -0.46 -11.98 -4.67
CA ILE A 116 -1.32 -11.63 -5.80
C ILE A 116 -0.59 -10.71 -6.80
N GLU A 117 -1.02 -10.76 -8.07
CA GLU A 117 -0.46 -9.93 -9.15
C GLU A 117 -0.76 -8.44 -8.93
N GLN A 118 -2.00 -8.12 -8.51
CA GLN A 118 -2.49 -6.76 -8.32
C GLN A 118 -2.24 -6.24 -6.90
N ILE A 119 -1.92 -4.95 -6.75
CA ILE A 119 -1.90 -4.31 -5.42
C ILE A 119 -3.35 -4.06 -5.00
N VAL A 120 -3.75 -4.62 -3.86
CA VAL A 120 -5.06 -4.36 -3.25
C VAL A 120 -4.93 -3.41 -2.07
N HIS A 121 -6.03 -2.75 -1.72
CA HIS A 121 -6.17 -2.02 -0.47
C HIS A 121 -7.13 -2.81 0.42
N VAL A 122 -6.67 -3.20 1.60
CA VAL A 122 -7.40 -4.04 2.54
C VAL A 122 -7.65 -3.21 3.79
N SER A 123 -8.90 -3.10 4.21
CA SER A 123 -9.31 -2.42 5.44
C SER A 123 -8.86 -3.21 6.68
N SER A 124 -8.79 -2.52 7.82
CA SER A 124 -8.55 -3.16 9.12
C SER A 124 -9.60 -4.23 9.44
N HIS A 125 -10.85 -4.01 9.02
CA HIS A 125 -11.94 -4.97 9.24
C HIS A 125 -11.72 -6.27 8.45
N GLU A 126 -11.36 -6.17 7.17
CA GLU A 126 -11.05 -7.35 6.35
C GLU A 126 -9.85 -8.12 6.89
N ILE A 127 -8.81 -7.41 7.35
CA ILE A 127 -7.66 -8.04 8.01
C ILE A 127 -8.11 -8.80 9.27
N HIS A 128 -8.94 -8.18 10.11
CA HIS A 128 -9.45 -8.83 11.31
C HIS A 128 -10.27 -10.08 11.00
N LEU A 129 -11.10 -10.06 9.96
CA LEU A 129 -11.85 -11.24 9.53
C LEU A 129 -10.94 -12.36 9.03
N ILE A 130 -9.83 -12.04 8.36
CA ILE A 130 -8.82 -13.02 7.96
C ILE A 130 -8.16 -13.62 9.20
N GLU A 131 -7.77 -12.79 10.18
CA GLU A 131 -7.13 -13.25 11.42
C GLU A 131 -8.00 -14.24 12.22
N GLN A 132 -9.34 -14.15 12.11
CA GLN A 132 -10.25 -15.11 12.75
C GLN A 132 -10.28 -16.50 12.08
N LEU A 133 -9.74 -16.63 10.87
CA LEU A 133 -9.74 -17.87 10.08
C LEU A 133 -8.41 -18.65 10.16
N VAL A 134 -7.41 -18.08 10.83
CA VAL A 134 -5.97 -18.38 10.69
C VAL A 134 -5.39 -18.83 12.03
#